data_AF-A0A076FF17-F1
#
_entry.id   AF-A0A076FF17-F1
#
_cell.length_a   1.000
_cell.length_b   1.000
_cell.length_c   1.000
_cell.angle_alpha   90.00
_cell.angle_beta   90.00
_cell.angle_gamma   90.00
#
_symmetry.space_group_name_H-M   'P 1'
#
loop_
_entity.id
_entity.type
_entity.pdbx_description
1 polymer ?
#
loop_
_entity_poly.entity_id
_entity_poly.type
_entity_poly.pdbx_seq_one_letter_code
_entity_poly.pdbx_strand_id
1 'polypeptide(L)'
;LQCVYHGWCFGGAGDCKFIPQAPRDGPPVHTSSKACVAAYPSCVQNGILWFWPNTDPQYKDIHLKKMPHYIPELDDPSFTNTMITRDMAYGYEVLIENLMDPSHVPYAHY
;
A
#
# COMPACT_ATOMS: atom_id res chain seq x y z
N LEU A 1 4.66 -11.45 -8.80
CA LEU A 1 3.71 -10.67 -9.62
C LEU A 1 3.99 -10.92 -11.11
N GLN A 2 2.98 -11.23 -11.93
CA GLN A 2 3.18 -11.50 -13.36
C GLN A 2 2.46 -10.44 -14.22
N CYS A 3 3.18 -9.84 -15.17
CA CYS A 3 2.60 -8.94 -16.16
C CYS A 3 1.70 -9.72 -17.12
N VAL A 4 0.46 -9.23 -17.30
CA VAL A 4 -0.56 -9.88 -18.13
C VAL A 4 -0.27 -9.86 -19.64
N TYR A 5 0.61 -8.97 -20.10
CA TYR A 5 0.86 -8.84 -21.52
C TYR A 5 1.93 -9.82 -22.01
N HIS A 6 3.17 -9.70 -21.51
CA HIS A 6 4.30 -10.51 -21.96
C HIS A 6 4.76 -11.56 -20.92
N GLY A 7 4.06 -11.67 -19.79
CA GLY A 7 4.35 -12.70 -18.78
C GLY A 7 5.63 -12.46 -17.96
N TRP A 8 6.18 -11.25 -17.94
CA TRP A 8 7.33 -10.93 -17.08
C TRP A 8 6.95 -11.08 -15.61
N CYS A 9 7.79 -11.76 -14.83
CA CYS A 9 7.54 -12.00 -13.41
C CYS A 9 8.47 -11.15 -12.54
N PHE A 10 7.91 -10.55 -11.49
CA PHE A 10 8.59 -9.67 -10.54
C PHE A 10 8.47 -10.23 -9.11
N GLY A 11 9.56 -10.10 -8.34
CA GLY A 11 9.61 -10.42 -6.91
C GLY A 11 9.06 -9.28 -6.04
N GLY A 12 9.00 -9.52 -4.72
CA GLY A 12 8.51 -8.51 -3.76
C GLY A 12 9.40 -7.27 -3.62
N ALA A 13 10.68 -7.38 -4.00
CA ALA A 13 11.60 -6.25 -4.06
C ALA A 13 11.53 -5.46 -5.37
N GLY A 14 10.60 -5.82 -6.28
CA GLY A 14 10.43 -5.19 -7.59
C GLY A 14 11.41 -5.66 -8.66
N ASP A 15 12.33 -6.57 -8.34
CA ASP A 15 13.29 -7.13 -9.30
C ASP A 15 12.62 -8.16 -10.23
N CYS A 16 12.97 -8.12 -11.52
CA CYS A 16 12.48 -9.13 -12.47
C CYS A 16 13.14 -10.48 -12.19
N LYS A 17 12.31 -11.50 -12.00
CA LYS A 17 12.72 -12.89 -11.74
C LYS A 17 12.69 -13.75 -12.99
N PHE A 18 11.88 -13.40 -13.98
CA PHE A 18 11.69 -14.22 -15.16
C PHE A 18 11.15 -13.41 -16.35
N ILE A 19 11.75 -13.62 -17.51
CA ILE A 19 11.33 -13.06 -18.80
C ILE A 19 11.08 -14.25 -19.74
N PRO A 20 9.82 -14.60 -20.06
CA PRO A 20 9.51 -15.80 -20.83
C PRO A 20 10.15 -15.84 -22.23
N GLN A 21 10.42 -14.68 -22.82
CA GLN A 21 10.99 -14.55 -24.17
C GLN A 21 12.52 -14.65 -24.18
N ALA A 22 13.18 -14.62 -23.03
CA ALA A 22 14.62 -14.73 -22.94
C ALA A 22 15.07 -16.20 -23.10
N PRO A 23 16.06 -16.49 -23.97
CA PRO A 23 16.62 -17.84 -24.06
C PRO A 23 17.18 -18.31 -22.71
N ARG A 24 16.90 -19.57 -22.34
CA ARG A 24 17.38 -20.14 -21.06
C ARG A 24 18.91 -20.21 -20.98
N ASP A 25 19.56 -20.44 -22.11
CA ASP A 25 21.02 -20.53 -22.24
C ASP A 25 21.66 -19.19 -22.67
N GLY A 26 20.87 -18.11 -22.71
CA GLY A 26 21.33 -16.78 -23.08
C GLY A 26 21.83 -15.95 -21.88
N PRO A 27 22.26 -14.70 -22.10
CA PRO A 27 22.59 -13.77 -21.03
C PRO A 27 21.40 -13.59 -20.07
N PRO A 28 21.64 -13.43 -18.75
CA PRO A 28 20.58 -13.34 -17.75
C PRO A 28 19.89 -11.96 -17.77
N VAL A 29 19.15 -11.65 -18.84
CA VAL A 29 18.56 -10.32 -19.07
C VAL A 29 17.59 -9.85 -17.96
N HIS A 30 17.01 -10.78 -17.19
CA HIS A 30 16.15 -10.48 -16.05
C HIS A 30 16.91 -9.78 -14.90
N THR A 31 18.24 -9.92 -14.82
CA THR A 31 19.07 -9.24 -13.79
C THR A 31 19.46 -7.82 -14.20
N SER A 32 19.00 -7.33 -15.36
CA SER A 32 19.22 -5.95 -15.78
C SER A 32 18.62 -4.98 -14.77
N SER A 33 19.33 -3.89 -14.45
CA SER A 33 18.81 -2.82 -13.59
C SER A 33 17.59 -2.10 -14.18
N LYS A 34 17.33 -2.28 -15.48
CA LYS A 34 16.15 -1.78 -16.18
C LYS A 34 14.97 -2.77 -16.18
N ALA A 35 15.21 -4.03 -15.85
CA ALA A 35 14.18 -5.05 -15.72
C ALA A 35 13.67 -5.06 -14.27
N CYS A 36 13.02 -3.97 -13.85
CA CYS A 36 12.52 -3.80 -12.50
C CYS A 36 11.24 -2.96 -12.49
N VAL A 37 10.58 -2.96 -11.34
CA VAL A 37 9.44 -2.09 -11.02
C VAL A 37 9.70 -1.41 -9.68
N ALA A 38 9.02 -0.28 -9.45
CA ALA A 38 9.02 0.36 -8.14
C ALA A 38 8.46 -0.60 -7.08
N ALA A 39 9.14 -0.69 -5.94
CA ALA A 39 8.67 -1.38 -4.75
C ALA A 39 8.51 -0.36 -3.63
N TYR A 40 7.33 -0.30 -3.03
CA TYR A 40 7.02 0.63 -1.96
C TYR A 40 7.08 -0.08 -0.61
N PRO A 41 7.72 0.53 0.41
CA PRO A 41 7.63 0.06 1.79
C PRO A 41 6.17 -0.11 2.18
N SER A 42 5.82 -1.26 2.76
CA SER A 42 4.44 -1.57 3.14
C SER A 42 4.38 -2.49 4.35
N CYS A 43 3.27 -2.42 5.08
CA CYS A 43 2.95 -3.31 6.19
C CYS A 43 1.43 -3.50 6.32
N VAL A 44 1.02 -4.60 6.94
CA VAL A 44 -0.38 -4.83 7.30
C VAL A 44 -0.52 -4.60 8.80
N GLN A 45 -1.45 -3.73 9.19
CA GLN A 45 -1.76 -3.46 10.61
C GLN A 45 -3.26 -3.19 10.76
N ASN A 46 -3.88 -3.78 11.79
CA ASN A 46 -5.30 -3.66 12.09
C ASN A 46 -6.21 -3.88 10.87
N GLY A 47 -5.90 -4.88 10.04
CA GLY A 47 -6.67 -5.23 8.83
C GLY A 47 -6.46 -4.29 7.62
N ILE A 48 -5.58 -3.29 7.72
CA ILE A 48 -5.31 -2.31 6.67
C ILE A 48 -3.90 -2.53 6.09
N LEU A 49 -3.78 -2.50 4.75
CA LEU A 49 -2.49 -2.42 4.07
C LEU A 49 -2.04 -0.96 4.00
N TRP A 50 -0.96 -0.64 4.69
CA TRP A 50 -0.30 0.67 4.65
C TRP A 50 0.88 0.62 3.71
N PHE A 51 1.10 1.71 2.96
CA PHE A 51 2.28 1.84 2.10
C PHE A 51 2.75 3.29 2.04
N TRP A 52 4.03 3.46 1.74
CA TRP A 52 4.66 4.77 1.57
C TRP A 52 5.05 4.94 0.10
N PRO A 53 4.42 5.86 -0.65
CA PRO A 53 4.64 6.04 -2.08
C PRO A 53 5.97 6.76 -2.39
N ASN A 54 7.08 6.30 -1.82
CA ASN A 54 8.42 6.85 -2.04
C ASN A 54 9.44 5.72 -2.25
N THR A 55 10.20 5.81 -3.34
CA THR A 55 11.18 4.82 -3.78
C THR A 55 12.62 5.18 -3.42
N ASP A 56 12.86 6.34 -2.79
CA ASP A 56 14.21 6.71 -2.35
C ASP A 56 14.73 5.69 -1.32
N PRO A 57 15.95 5.14 -1.51
CA PRO A 57 16.55 4.14 -0.63
C PRO A 57 16.53 4.52 0.86
N GLN A 58 16.57 5.80 1.22
CA GLN A 58 16.52 6.25 2.62
C GLN A 58 15.20 5.87 3.31
N TYR A 59 14.12 5.68 2.56
CA TYR A 59 12.79 5.34 3.06
C TYR A 59 12.46 3.85 2.98
N LYS A 60 13.37 2.99 2.50
CA LYS A 60 13.12 1.55 2.36
C LYS A 60 12.51 0.91 3.61
N ASP A 61 12.96 1.33 4.78
CA ASP A 61 12.54 0.81 6.08
C ASP A 61 11.60 1.76 6.85
N ILE A 62 10.98 2.74 6.17
CA ILE A 62 10.09 3.71 6.83
C ILE A 62 8.91 3.03 7.54
N HIS A 63 8.39 1.95 6.96
CA HIS A 63 7.30 1.14 7.51
C HIS A 63 7.66 0.48 8.85
N LEU A 64 8.96 0.35 9.20
CA LEU A 64 9.43 -0.15 10.50
C LEU A 64 9.64 0.99 11.52
N LYS A 65 9.89 2.22 11.04
CA LYS A 65 10.23 3.38 11.87
C LYS A 65 9.03 4.28 12.17
N LYS A 66 8.06 4.32 11.25
CA LYS A 66 6.87 5.16 11.31
C LYS A 66 5.63 4.30 11.09
N MET A 67 5.40 3.34 11.99
CA MET A 67 4.19 2.52 11.93
C MET A 67 2.94 3.41 12.12
N PRO A 68 1.81 3.05 11.48
CA PRO A 68 0.53 3.66 11.78
C PRO A 68 0.20 3.48 13.28
N HIS A 69 -0.69 4.33 13.80
CA HIS A 69 -1.17 4.15 15.15
C HIS A 69 -1.85 2.77 15.30
N TYR A 70 -1.45 2.03 16.34
CA TYR A 70 -2.01 0.71 16.63
C TYR A 70 -3.21 0.84 17.56
N ILE A 71 -4.34 0.24 17.16
CA ILE A 71 -5.59 0.25 17.91
C ILE A 71 -5.82 -1.16 18.46
N PRO A 72 -5.51 -1.42 19.75
CA PRO A 72 -5.57 -2.77 20.33
C PRO A 72 -7.00 -3.35 20.35
N GLU A 73 -8.02 -2.50 20.48
CA GLU A 73 -9.43 -2.91 20.50
C GLU A 73 -9.87 -3.59 19.21
N LEU A 74 -9.16 -3.36 18.09
CA LEU A 74 -9.47 -4.04 16.83
C LEU A 74 -9.04 -5.51 16.82
N ASP A 75 -8.10 -5.90 17.70
CA ASP A 75 -7.64 -7.29 17.86
C ASP A 75 -8.28 -7.98 19.07
N ASP A 76 -9.02 -7.25 19.91
CA ASP A 76 -9.70 -7.78 21.09
C ASP A 76 -11.06 -8.40 20.68
N PRO A 77 -11.27 -9.72 20.87
CA PRO A 77 -12.50 -10.39 20.49
C PRO A 77 -13.73 -9.99 21.33
N SER A 78 -13.55 -9.26 22.43
CA SER A 78 -14.66 -8.68 23.20
C SER A 78 -15.27 -7.45 22.52
N PHE A 79 -14.58 -6.86 21.56
CA PHE A 79 -15.08 -5.78 20.72
C PHE A 79 -15.61 -6.32 19.40
N THR A 80 -16.62 -5.62 18.85
CA THR A 80 -17.04 -5.83 17.47
C THR A 80 -16.46 -4.72 16.62
N ASN A 81 -15.79 -5.07 15.52
CA ASN A 81 -15.32 -4.12 14.54
C ASN A 81 -16.01 -4.33 13.19
N THR A 82 -16.16 -3.26 12.42
CA THR A 82 -16.64 -3.30 11.04
C THR A 82 -15.81 -2.32 10.24
N MET A 83 -15.15 -2.81 9.19
CA MET A 83 -14.34 -2.00 8.29
C MET A 83 -15.12 -1.74 7.01
N ILE A 84 -15.23 -0.47 6.63
CA ILE A 84 -15.84 -0.06 5.37
C ILE A 84 -14.90 0.84 4.58
N THR A 85 -15.02 0.79 3.27
CA THR A 85 -14.35 1.72 2.35
C THR A 85 -15.40 2.43 1.51
N ARG A 86 -15.20 3.73 1.31
CA ARG A 86 -16.07 4.60 0.52
C ARG A 86 -15.20 5.57 -0.27
N ASP A 87 -15.50 5.68 -1.56
CA ASP A 87 -14.94 6.72 -2.40
C ASP A 87 -15.77 8.00 -2.21
N MET A 88 -15.08 9.12 -1.97
CA MET A 88 -15.71 10.42 -1.83
C MET A 88 -15.08 11.40 -2.81
N ALA A 89 -15.92 12.24 -3.42
CA ALA A 89 -15.51 13.16 -4.46
C ALA A 89 -14.87 14.46 -3.91
N TYR A 90 -14.05 14.33 -2.85
CA TYR A 90 -13.32 15.42 -2.22
C TYR A 90 -12.10 14.87 -1.45
N GLY A 91 -11.14 15.74 -1.16
CA GLY A 91 -9.88 15.36 -0.51
C GLY A 91 -10.03 15.01 0.97
N TYR A 92 -9.05 14.29 1.51
CA TYR A 92 -9.05 13.83 2.91
C TYR A 92 -8.99 15.02 3.89
N GLU A 93 -8.38 16.12 3.48
CA GLU A 93 -8.30 17.36 4.25
C GLU A 93 -9.68 17.93 4.56
N VAL A 94 -10.57 17.99 3.56
CA VAL A 94 -11.96 18.43 3.73
C VAL A 94 -12.74 17.45 4.59
N LEU A 95 -12.50 16.15 4.44
CA LEU A 95 -13.11 15.14 5.30
C LEU A 95 -12.74 15.32 6.77
N ILE A 96 -11.46 15.56 7.06
CA ILE A 96 -10.98 15.75 8.43
C ILE A 96 -11.57 17.02 9.03
N GLU A 97 -11.60 18.13 8.29
CA GLU A 97 -12.27 19.36 8.75
C GLU A 97 -13.75 19.13 9.05
N ASN A 98 -14.46 18.44 8.15
CA ASN A 98 -15.86 18.10 8.34
C ASN A 98 -16.09 17.23 9.58
N LEU A 99 -15.26 16.19 9.78
CA LEU A 99 -15.37 15.28 10.94
C LEU A 99 -15.12 16.01 12.27
N MET A 100 -14.22 16.99 12.26
CA MET A 100 -13.77 17.68 13.46
C MET A 100 -14.61 18.92 13.82
N ASP A 101 -15.47 19.42 12.92
CA ASP A 101 -16.34 20.58 13.20
C ASP A 101 -17.62 20.15 13.95
N PRO A 102 -17.80 20.47 15.25
CA PRO A 102 -19.04 20.13 15.94
C PRO A 102 -20.25 20.95 15.44
N SER A 103 -20.02 22.05 14.73
CA SER A 103 -21.08 23.00 14.33
C SER A 103 -22.03 22.39 13.29
N HIS A 104 -21.59 21.42 12.49
CA HIS A 104 -22.44 20.75 11.51
C HIS A 104 -23.42 19.74 12.14
N VAL A 105 -23.17 19.28 13.37
CA VAL A 105 -23.95 18.20 14.01
C VAL A 105 -25.45 18.50 14.06
N PRO A 106 -25.91 19.66 14.57
CA PRO A 106 -27.34 19.94 14.69
C PRO A 106 -28.08 20.06 13.34
N TYR A 107 -27.36 20.28 12.24
CA TYR A 107 -27.96 20.55 10.93
C TYR A 107 -27.86 19.38 9.95
N ALA A 108 -26.73 18.67 9.94
CA ALA A 108 -26.45 17.64 8.95
C ALA A 108 -26.81 16.21 9.42
N HIS A 109 -27.04 16.01 10.72
CA HIS A 109 -27.32 14.69 11.34
C HIS A 109 -28.64 14.68 12.13
N TYR A 110 -29.64 15.41 11.64
CA TYR A 110 -30.99 15.37 12.23
C TYR A 110 -31.74 14.07 11.91
#